data_AF-A0A534ALX3-F1
#
_entry.id   AF-A0A534ALX3-F1
#
_cell.length_a   1.000
_cell.length_b   1.000
_cell.length_c   1.000
_cell.angle_alpha   90.00
_cell.angle_beta   90.00
_cell.angle_gamma   90.00
#
_symmetry.space_group_name_H-M   'P 1'
#
loop_
_entity.id
_entity.type
_entity.pdbx_description
1 polymer ?
#
loop_
_entity_poly.entity_id
_entity_poly.type
_entity_poly.pdbx_seq_one_letter_code
_entity_poly.pdbx_strand_id
1 'polypeptide(L)'
;EELHEMDGALAAGEAGEAGSDSGVVADELGDLLFSIVNWSRHLKLDAEAALRAANAKFERRFATMESLARARGLELENLSAAEWDALWREAKLNGT
;
A
#
# COMPACT_ATOMS: atom_id res chain seq x y z
N GLU A 1 -13.25 3.41 13.69
CA GLU A 1 -13.09 2.46 14.80
C GLU A 1 -11.81 1.70 14.54
N GLU A 2 -11.82 0.73 13.64
CA GLU A 2 -10.64 -0.06 13.21
C GLU A 2 -9.33 0.73 12.96
N LEU A 3 -9.37 1.84 12.20
CA LEU A 3 -8.17 2.64 11.94
C LEU A 3 -7.59 3.29 13.22
N HIS A 4 -8.47 3.65 14.15
CA HIS A 4 -8.07 4.23 15.43
C HIS A 4 -7.53 3.19 16.39
N GLU A 5 -8.07 1.97 16.35
CA GLU A 5 -7.57 0.84 17.14
C GLU A 5 -6.18 0.38 16.63
N MET A 6 -5.99 0.35 15.31
CA MET A 6 -4.68 0.15 14.68
C MET A 6 -3.64 1.20 15.10
N ASP A 7 -3.99 2.49 15.09
CA ASP A 7 -3.08 3.56 15.53
C ASP A 7 -2.67 3.39 17.01
N GLY A 8 -3.62 2.94 17.86
CA GLY A 8 -3.36 2.63 19.26
C GLY A 8 -2.43 1.43 19.44
N ALA A 9 -2.63 0.36 18.67
CA ALA A 9 -1.78 -0.84 18.69
C ALA A 9 -0.34 -0.52 18.28
N LEU A 10 -0.14 0.26 17.21
CA LEU A 10 1.20 0.67 16.76
C LEU A 10 1.92 1.55 17.78
N ALA A 11 1.20 2.48 18.42
CA ALA A 11 1.77 3.36 19.45
C ALA A 11 2.20 2.59 20.72
N ALA A 12 1.45 1.56 21.10
CA ALA A 12 1.82 0.68 22.22
C ALA A 12 3.09 -0.13 21.91
N GLY A 13 3.24 -0.56 20.65
CA GLY A 13 4.42 -1.29 20.19
C GLY A 13 5.71 -0.50 20.15
N GLU A 14 5.64 0.75 19.70
CA GLU A 14 6.79 1.67 19.70
C GLU A 14 7.26 2.03 21.12
N ALA A 15 6.37 1.93 22.13
CA ALA A 15 6.68 2.21 23.53
C ALA A 15 7.46 1.07 24.23
N GLY A 16 7.71 -0.06 23.57
CA GLY A 16 8.61 -1.12 24.07
C GLY A 16 7.99 -2.05 25.11
N GLU A 17 6.66 -2.16 25.16
CA GLU A 17 5.96 -3.19 25.95
C GLU A 17 6.12 -4.57 25.27
N ALA A 18 7.32 -5.13 25.39
CA ALA A 18 7.73 -6.34 24.70
C ALA A 18 6.96 -7.57 25.18
N GLY A 19 6.08 -8.11 24.31
CA GLY A 19 5.60 -9.49 24.45
C GLY A 19 4.28 -9.85 23.75
N SER A 20 3.40 -8.88 23.49
CA SER A 20 2.04 -9.12 22.93
C SER A 20 1.76 -8.41 21.60
N ASP A 21 2.76 -7.70 21.10
CA ASP A 21 2.57 -6.57 20.18
C ASP A 21 2.28 -6.98 18.72
N SER A 22 2.96 -8.01 18.22
CA SER A 22 2.70 -8.53 16.87
C SER A 22 1.34 -9.22 16.73
N GLY A 23 0.79 -9.76 17.82
CA GLY A 23 -0.50 -10.45 17.82
C GLY A 23 -1.65 -9.45 17.73
N VAL A 24 -1.62 -8.42 18.57
CA VAL A 24 -2.63 -7.34 18.57
C VAL A 24 -2.64 -6.62 17.23
N VAL A 25 -1.48 -6.21 16.69
CA VAL A 25 -1.41 -5.56 15.37
C VAL A 25 -1.98 -6.46 14.25
N ALA A 26 -1.72 -7.76 14.30
CA ALA A 26 -2.26 -8.70 13.31
C ALA A 26 -3.78 -8.86 13.42
N ASP A 27 -4.32 -8.88 14.64
CA ASP A 27 -5.76 -8.97 14.90
C ASP A 27 -6.47 -7.71 14.38
N GLU A 28 -5.99 -6.51 14.76
CA GLU A 28 -6.54 -5.23 14.29
C GLU A 28 -6.45 -5.08 12.77
N LEU A 29 -5.37 -5.58 12.15
CA LEU A 29 -5.24 -5.58 10.69
C LEU A 29 -6.27 -6.52 10.06
N GLY A 30 -6.52 -7.66 10.69
CA GLY A 30 -7.55 -8.60 10.29
C GLY A 30 -8.94 -7.98 10.29
N ASP A 31 -9.30 -7.27 11.36
CA ASP A 31 -10.61 -6.61 11.49
C ASP A 31 -10.78 -5.45 10.50
N LEU A 32 -9.73 -4.67 10.25
CA LEU A 32 -9.72 -3.67 9.18
C LEU A 32 -9.93 -4.30 7.79
N LEU A 33 -9.20 -5.37 7.47
CA LEU A 33 -9.34 -6.09 6.19
C LEU A 33 -10.74 -6.68 6.04
N PHE A 34 -11.27 -7.29 7.11
CA PHE A 34 -12.63 -7.84 7.13
C PHE A 34 -13.67 -6.74 6.89
N SER A 35 -13.53 -5.60 7.55
CA SER A 35 -14.39 -4.43 7.37
C SER A 35 -14.37 -3.91 5.94
N ILE A 36 -13.21 -3.85 5.28
CA ILE A 36 -13.07 -3.46 3.86
C ILE A 36 -13.75 -4.46 2.93
N VAL A 37 -13.58 -5.77 3.16
CA VAL A 37 -14.24 -6.82 2.38
C VAL A 37 -15.75 -6.75 2.55
N ASN A 38 -16.23 -6.56 3.78
CA ASN A 38 -17.64 -6.43 4.08
C ASN A 38 -18.25 -5.17 3.45
N TRP A 39 -17.51 -4.06 3.44
CA TRP A 39 -17.92 -2.84 2.75
C TRP A 39 -18.02 -3.04 1.23
N SER A 40 -17.06 -3.74 0.62
CA SER A 40 -17.10 -4.10 -0.80
C SER A 40 -18.38 -4.89 -1.16
N ARG A 41 -18.80 -5.82 -0.29
CA ARG A 41 -20.06 -6.56 -0.44
C ARG A 41 -21.29 -5.65 -0.42
N HIS A 42 -21.33 -4.66 0.48
CA HIS A 42 -22.42 -3.66 0.51
C HIS A 42 -22.46 -2.80 -0.75
N LEU A 43 -21.30 -2.51 -1.35
CA LEU A 43 -21.16 -1.83 -2.63
C LEU A 43 -21.43 -2.74 -3.85
N LYS A 44 -21.73 -4.03 -3.62
CA LYS A 44 -21.89 -5.06 -4.67
C LYS A 44 -20.65 -5.22 -5.55
N LEU A 45 -19.47 -5.02 -4.97
CA LEU A 45 -18.17 -5.23 -5.60
C LEU A 45 -17.54 -6.52 -5.08
N ASP A 46 -16.82 -7.21 -5.95
CA ASP A 46 -15.95 -8.31 -5.57
C ASP A 46 -14.61 -7.73 -5.07
N ALA A 47 -14.36 -7.90 -3.77
CA ALA A 47 -13.16 -7.35 -3.12
C ALA A 47 -11.86 -7.95 -3.69
N GLU A 48 -11.85 -9.24 -4.01
CA GLU A 48 -10.68 -9.92 -4.57
C GLU A 48 -10.40 -9.41 -5.97
N ALA A 49 -11.43 -9.32 -6.82
CA ALA A 49 -11.30 -8.80 -8.18
C ALA A 49 -10.85 -7.33 -8.17
N ALA A 50 -11.38 -6.50 -7.27
CA ALA A 50 -10.98 -5.11 -7.11
C ALA A 50 -9.51 -4.97 -6.71
N LEU A 51 -9.06 -5.78 -5.73
CA LEU A 51 -7.67 -5.80 -5.30
C LEU A 51 -6.74 -6.28 -6.42
N ARG A 52 -7.11 -7.35 -7.13
CA ARG A 52 -6.36 -7.87 -8.28
C ARG A 52 -6.19 -6.82 -9.38
N ALA A 53 -7.24 -6.07 -9.68
CA ALA A 53 -7.17 -4.96 -10.65
C ALA A 53 -6.28 -3.81 -10.16
N ALA A 54 -6.30 -3.50 -8.86
CA ALA A 54 -5.41 -2.51 -8.27
C ALA A 54 -3.93 -2.93 -8.36
N ASN A 55 -3.62 -4.19 -8.07
CA ASN A 55 -2.27 -4.77 -8.20
C ASN A 55 -1.78 -4.70 -9.65
N ALA A 56 -2.58 -5.16 -10.62
CA ALA A 56 -2.23 -5.08 -12.04
C ALA A 56 -1.98 -3.63 -12.50
N LYS A 57 -2.73 -2.65 -11.97
CA LYS A 57 -2.51 -1.23 -12.25
C LYS A 57 -1.21 -0.72 -11.62
N PHE A 58 -0.87 -1.16 -10.41
CA PHE A 58 0.41 -0.84 -9.78
C PHE A 58 1.58 -1.40 -10.60
N GLU A 59 1.52 -2.67 -11.01
CA GLU A 59 2.54 -3.32 -11.84
C GLU A 59 2.78 -2.56 -13.16
N ARG A 60 1.72 -2.19 -13.89
CA ARG A 60 1.85 -1.39 -15.13
C ARG A 60 2.55 -0.05 -14.90
N ARG A 61 2.19 0.63 -13.82
CA ARG A 61 2.80 1.92 -13.45
C ARG A 61 4.25 1.74 -13.05
N PHE A 62 4.57 0.68 -12.31
CA PHE A 62 5.94 0.38 -11.92
C PHE A 62 6.81 0.08 -13.14
N ALA A 63 6.33 -0.76 -14.07
CA ALA A 63 7.03 -1.04 -15.33
C ALA A 63 7.24 0.23 -16.17
N THR A 64 6.25 1.15 -16.19
CA THR A 64 6.37 2.45 -16.85
C THR A 64 7.45 3.31 -16.18
N MET A 65 7.47 3.35 -14.84
CA MET A 65 8.46 4.07 -14.06
C MET A 65 9.87 3.54 -14.32
N GLU A 66 10.07 2.22 -14.34
CA GLU A 66 11.35 1.62 -14.71
C GLU A 66 11.78 1.99 -16.13
N SER A 67 10.84 2.00 -17.08
CA SER A 67 11.13 2.40 -18.46
C SER A 67 11.58 3.86 -18.54
N LEU A 68 10.96 4.75 -17.77
CA LEU A 68 11.35 6.16 -17.69
C LEU A 68 12.74 6.32 -17.04
N ALA A 69 13.02 5.58 -15.96
CA ALA A 69 14.35 5.57 -15.33
C ALA A 69 15.42 5.13 -16.33
N ARG A 70 15.21 3.99 -17.01
CA ARG A 70 16.13 3.46 -18.02
C ARG A 70 16.36 4.45 -19.17
N ALA A 71 15.30 5.08 -19.68
CA ALA A 71 15.40 6.08 -20.75
C ALA A 71 16.22 7.33 -20.33
N ARG A 72 16.29 7.62 -19.04
CA ARG A 72 17.04 8.74 -18.47
C ARG A 72 18.42 8.34 -17.94
N GLY A 73 18.81 7.07 -18.07
CA GLY A 73 20.06 6.56 -17.50
C GLY A 73 20.10 6.62 -15.96
N LEU A 74 18.92 6.55 -15.32
CA LEU A 74 18.78 6.58 -13.87
C LEU A 74 18.64 5.16 -13.32
N GLU A 75 19.25 4.91 -12.17
CA GLU A 75 19.02 3.71 -11.36
C GLU A 75 18.07 4.06 -10.22
N LEU A 76 16.94 3.34 -10.12
CA LEU A 76 15.88 3.63 -9.13
C LEU A 76 16.39 3.59 -7.68
N GLU A 77 17.35 2.73 -7.40
CA GLU A 77 17.96 2.54 -6.07
C GLU A 77 18.78 3.74 -5.61
N ASN A 78 19.28 4.55 -6.56
CA ASN A 78 20.08 5.74 -6.28
C ASN A 78 19.25 7.02 -6.20
N LEU A 79 17.94 6.93 -6.47
CA LEU A 79 17.05 8.09 -6.41
C LEU A 79 16.72 8.44 -4.96
N SER A 80 16.75 9.74 -4.65
CA SER A 80 16.13 10.24 -3.44
C SER A 80 14.62 9.99 -3.44
N ALA A 81 13.99 9.98 -2.27
CA ALA A 81 12.53 9.82 -2.16
C ALA A 81 11.75 10.84 -3.01
N ALA A 82 12.24 12.08 -3.11
CA ALA A 82 11.61 13.13 -3.91
C ALA A 82 11.70 12.86 -5.42
N GLU A 83 12.83 12.33 -5.90
CA GLU A 83 13.01 11.94 -7.30
C GLU A 83 12.18 10.71 -7.65
N TRP A 84 12.12 9.74 -6.74
CA TRP A 84 11.28 8.55 -6.86
C TRP A 84 9.79 8.93 -6.97
N ASP A 85 9.32 9.82 -6.08
CA ASP A 85 7.96 10.33 -6.12
C ASP A 85 7.65 11.13 -7.40
N ALA A 86 8.62 11.90 -7.91
CA ALA A 86 8.47 12.61 -9.18
C ALA A 86 8.32 11.63 -10.35
N LEU A 87 9.16 10.61 -10.41
CA LEU A 87 9.12 9.59 -11.45
C LEU A 87 7.85 8.74 -11.37
N TRP A 88 7.41 8.40 -10.16
CA TRP A 88 6.15 7.67 -9.92
C TRP A 88 4.92 8.47 -10.33
N ARG A 89 4.89 9.79 -10.06
CA ARG A 89 3.82 10.68 -10.55
C ARG A 89 3.76 10.70 -12.07
N GLU A 90 4.91 10.75 -12.73
CA GLU A 90 4.97 10.69 -14.19
C GLU A 90 4.48 9.35 -14.73
N ALA A 91 4.91 8.24 -14.12
CA ALA A 91 4.46 6.91 -14.49
C ALA A 91 2.94 6.73 -14.31
N LYS A 92 2.34 7.34 -13.29
CA LYS A 92 0.88 7.36 -13.09
C LYS A 92 0.13 8.10 -14.21
N LEU A 93 0.75 9.13 -14.83
CA LEU A 93 0.16 9.87 -15.95
C LEU A 93 0.26 9.09 -17.27
N ASN A 94 1.33 8.31 -17.45
CA ASN A 94 1.62 7.60 -18.71
C ASN A 94 1.13 6.14 -18.72
N GLY A 95 0.94 5.51 -17.56
CA GLY A 95 0.58 4.10 -17.39
C GLY A 95 -0.81 3.87 -16.78
N THR A 96 -1.87 4.35 -17.44
CA THR A 96 -3.27 4.02 -17.09
C THR A 96 -3.62 2.57 -17.42
#